data_AF-A0A1I6MAQ0-F1
#
_entry.id   AF-A0A1I6MAQ0-F1
#
_cell.length_a   1.000
_cell.length_b   1.000
_cell.length_c   1.000
_cell.angle_alpha   90.00
_cell.angle_beta   90.00
_cell.angle_gamma   90.00
#
_symmetry.space_group_name_H-M   'P 1'
#
loop_
_entity.id
_entity.type
_entity.pdbx_description
1 polymer ?
#
loop_
_entity_poly.entity_id
_entity_poly.type
_entity_poly.pdbx_seq_one_letter_code
_entity_poly.pdbx_strand_id
1 'polypeptide(L)'
;MSTETAATPDHQHVALGTLAKRGLVAVLVADVVNVVITVAAITAGVAPTLDPLSYGPVLLFTTVGVVGATVVYALLDRFVADPDRTFTLLAAVVLVLSWIPDALFVPAMPGGTAAGAITLAAMHLTTAAVAVAALTSRFGSAMLE
;
A
#
# COMPACT_ATOMS: atom_id res chain seq x y z
N MET A 1 16.53 14.39 -47.34
CA MET A 1 16.49 15.02 -46.00
C MET A 1 15.05 14.87 -45.52
N SER A 2 14.75 13.71 -44.94
CA SER A 2 13.40 13.33 -44.53
C SER A 2 13.25 13.58 -43.05
N THR A 3 12.40 14.53 -42.69
CA THR A 3 11.98 14.76 -41.30
C THR A 3 11.03 13.65 -40.90
N GLU A 4 11.56 12.65 -40.20
CA GLU A 4 10.76 11.67 -39.48
C GLU A 4 10.12 12.38 -38.30
N THR A 5 8.84 12.75 -38.45
CA THR A 5 8.01 13.20 -37.34
C THR A 5 7.89 12.05 -36.35
N ALA A 6 8.75 12.04 -35.34
CA ALA A 6 8.64 11.14 -34.20
C ALA A 6 7.26 11.35 -33.54
N ALA A 7 6.33 10.44 -33.82
CA ALA A 7 5.05 10.39 -33.16
C ALA A 7 5.29 10.30 -31.65
N THR A 8 4.87 11.32 -30.90
CA THR A 8 4.90 11.28 -29.44
C THR A 8 4.04 10.09 -29.01
N PRO A 9 4.56 9.11 -28.26
CA PRO A 9 3.75 8.00 -27.80
C PRO A 9 2.61 8.56 -26.95
N ASP A 10 1.38 8.37 -27.42
CA ASP A 10 0.17 8.71 -26.69
C ASP A 10 0.13 7.79 -25.46
N HIS A 11 0.38 8.36 -24.28
CA HIS A 11 0.31 7.62 -23.02
C HIS A 11 -1.15 7.21 -22.81
N GLN A 12 -1.49 5.97 -23.19
CA GLN A 12 -2.82 5.44 -22.96
C GLN A 12 -3.02 5.20 -21.46
N HIS A 13 -3.86 6.05 -20.86
CA HIS A 13 -4.29 5.95 -19.48
C HIS A 13 -4.91 4.58 -19.17
N VAL A 14 -4.72 4.10 -17.95
CA VAL A 14 -5.31 2.85 -17.47
C VAL A 14 -6.82 3.00 -17.39
N ALA A 15 -7.56 2.08 -18.02
CA ALA A 15 -9.01 2.06 -17.92
C ALA A 15 -9.46 1.92 -16.45
N LEU A 16 -10.43 2.73 -16.03
CA LEU A 16 -10.87 2.81 -14.64
C LEU A 16 -11.33 1.45 -14.07
N GLY A 17 -11.99 0.62 -14.89
CA GLY A 17 -12.41 -0.72 -14.49
C GLY A 17 -11.24 -1.67 -14.20
N THR A 18 -10.15 -1.57 -14.96
CA THR A 18 -8.91 -2.32 -14.72
C THR A 18 -8.25 -1.87 -13.42
N LEU A 19 -8.19 -0.56 -13.19
CA LEU A 19 -7.61 -0.02 -11.97
C LEU A 19 -8.43 -0.38 -10.73
N ALA A 20 -9.76 -0.34 -10.82
CA ALA A 20 -10.65 -0.78 -9.75
C ALA A 20 -10.45 -2.27 -9.41
N LYS A 21 -10.31 -3.14 -10.43
CA LYS A 21 -9.99 -4.56 -10.23
C LYS A 21 -8.65 -4.74 -9.54
N ARG A 22 -7.61 -4.02 -9.96
CA ARG A 22 -6.27 -4.06 -9.33
C ARG A 22 -6.31 -3.59 -7.88
N GLY A 23 -7.00 -2.48 -7.60
CA GLY A 23 -7.20 -1.98 -6.24
C GLY A 23 -7.93 -2.97 -5.35
N LEU A 24 -9.00 -3.61 -5.85
CA LEU A 24 -9.72 -4.65 -5.10
C LEU A 24 -8.82 -5.85 -4.78
N VAL A 25 -8.07 -6.36 -5.75
CA VAL A 25 -7.11 -7.44 -5.53
C VAL A 25 -6.05 -7.02 -4.50
N ALA A 26 -5.55 -5.78 -4.59
CA ALA A 26 -4.59 -5.25 -3.62
C ALA A 26 -5.15 -5.21 -2.19
N VAL A 27 -6.41 -4.78 -2.01
CA VAL A 27 -7.09 -4.77 -0.69
C VAL A 27 -7.13 -6.19 -0.14
N LEU A 28 -7.64 -7.14 -0.93
CA LEU A 28 -7.79 -8.53 -0.49
C LEU A 28 -6.44 -9.16 -0.12
N VAL A 29 -5.41 -8.96 -0.94
CA VAL A 29 -4.07 -9.50 -0.68
C VAL A 29 -3.45 -8.86 0.56
N ALA A 30 -3.51 -7.52 0.68
CA ALA A 30 -2.93 -6.82 1.82
C ALA A 30 -3.64 -7.19 3.14
N ASP A 31 -4.97 -7.27 3.14
CA ASP A 31 -5.75 -7.69 4.30
C ASP A 31 -5.39 -9.11 4.73
N VAL A 32 -5.31 -10.06 3.80
CA VAL A 32 -4.92 -11.45 4.11
C VAL A 32 -3.51 -11.49 4.72
N VAL A 33 -2.54 -10.79 4.12
CA VAL A 33 -1.16 -10.72 4.64
C VAL A 33 -1.14 -10.12 6.05
N ASN A 34 -1.82 -8.99 6.26
CA ASN A 34 -1.81 -8.31 7.55
C ASN A 34 -2.60 -9.08 8.63
N VAL A 35 -3.66 -9.79 8.27
CA VAL A 35 -4.36 -10.70 9.18
C VAL A 35 -3.45 -11.86 9.59
N VAL A 36 -2.69 -12.45 8.66
CA VAL A 36 -1.70 -13.50 8.99
C VAL A 36 -0.64 -12.96 9.96
N ILE A 37 -0.11 -11.76 9.73
CA ILE A 37 0.83 -11.11 10.66
C ILE A 37 0.17 -10.87 12.03
N THR A 38 -1.09 -10.43 12.06
CA THR A 38 -1.86 -10.21 13.29
C THR A 38 -2.01 -11.51 14.09
N VAL A 39 -2.41 -12.60 13.43
CA VAL A 39 -2.51 -13.94 14.07
C VAL A 39 -1.15 -14.37 14.62
N ALA A 40 -0.08 -14.23 13.84
CA ALA A 40 1.27 -14.58 14.29
C ALA A 40 1.70 -13.75 15.50
N ALA A 41 1.43 -12.44 15.51
CA ALA A 41 1.75 -11.55 16.63
C ALA A 41 0.98 -11.93 17.91
N ILE A 42 -0.33 -12.13 17.80
CA ILE A 42 -1.19 -12.53 18.94
C ILE A 42 -0.74 -13.88 19.51
N THR A 43 -0.50 -14.87 18.64
CA THR A 43 -0.06 -16.21 19.07
C THR A 43 1.33 -16.21 19.70
N ALA A 44 2.20 -15.30 19.26
CA ALA A 44 3.52 -15.08 19.87
C ALA A 44 3.49 -14.19 21.12
N GLY A 45 2.32 -13.67 21.54
CA GLY A 45 2.20 -12.77 22.69
C GLY A 45 2.79 -11.39 22.47
N VAL A 46 2.92 -10.93 21.23
CA VAL A 46 3.40 -9.59 20.89
C VAL A 46 2.26 -8.59 21.12
N ALA A 47 2.42 -7.73 22.13
CA ALA A 47 1.51 -6.63 22.43
C ALA A 47 0.01 -7.03 22.42
N PRO A 48 -0.42 -8.08 23.17
CA PRO A 48 -1.72 -8.72 22.99
C PRO A 48 -2.92 -7.84 23.37
N THR A 49 -2.69 -6.72 24.06
CA THR A 49 -3.71 -5.74 24.45
C THR A 49 -3.54 -4.41 23.73
N LEU A 50 -2.74 -4.35 22.66
CA LEU A 50 -2.55 -3.15 21.86
C LEU A 50 -3.65 -3.06 20.80
N ASP A 51 -4.61 -2.17 21.01
CA ASP A 51 -5.81 -2.04 20.16
C ASP A 51 -5.51 -1.95 18.65
N PRO A 52 -4.55 -1.13 18.16
CA PRO A 52 -4.24 -1.07 16.73
C PRO A 52 -3.73 -2.39 16.13
N LEU A 53 -3.16 -3.28 16.96
CA LEU A 53 -2.71 -4.61 16.55
C LEU A 53 -3.82 -5.65 16.80
N SER A 54 -5.02 -5.34 16.32
CA SER A 54 -6.18 -6.23 16.38
C SER A 54 -6.92 -6.26 15.04
N TYR A 55 -7.72 -7.30 14.80
CA TYR A 55 -8.30 -7.57 13.49
C TYR A 55 -9.09 -6.39 12.89
N GLY A 56 -9.94 -5.74 13.69
CA GLY A 56 -10.81 -4.66 13.22
C GLY A 56 -10.02 -3.45 12.68
N PRO A 57 -9.19 -2.81 13.52
CA PRO A 57 -8.30 -1.72 13.10
C PRO A 57 -7.38 -2.12 11.95
N VAL A 58 -6.75 -3.31 11.98
CA VAL A 58 -5.83 -3.76 10.92
C VAL A 58 -6.54 -3.82 9.57
N LEU A 59 -7.71 -4.46 9.49
CA LEU A 59 -8.49 -4.54 8.24
C LEU A 59 -8.94 -3.15 7.78
N LEU A 60 -9.45 -2.32 8.69
CA LEU A 60 -9.95 -0.99 8.35
C LEU A 60 -8.84 -0.10 7.78
N PHE A 61 -7.70 0.02 8.48
CA PHE A 61 -6.61 0.90 8.05
C PHE A 61 -5.90 0.37 6.81
N THR A 62 -5.75 -0.95 6.66
CA THR A 62 -5.21 -1.56 5.43
C THR A 62 -6.10 -1.24 4.24
N THR A 63 -7.41 -1.50 4.36
CA THR A 63 -8.39 -1.19 3.31
C THR A 63 -8.37 0.30 2.95
N VAL A 64 -8.45 1.20 3.92
CA VAL A 64 -8.42 2.65 3.68
C VAL A 64 -7.12 3.07 3.00
N GLY A 65 -5.98 2.55 3.45
CA GLY A 65 -4.67 2.82 2.86
C GLY A 65 -4.60 2.41 1.39
N VAL A 66 -5.03 1.20 1.06
CA VAL A 66 -4.98 0.68 -0.32
C VAL A 66 -6.01 1.38 -1.23
N VAL A 67 -7.21 1.67 -0.74
CA VAL A 67 -8.21 2.46 -1.49
C VAL A 67 -7.67 3.85 -1.78
N GLY A 68 -7.10 4.53 -0.78
CA GLY A 68 -6.45 5.82 -0.97
C GLY A 68 -5.31 5.76 -1.99
N ALA A 69 -4.46 4.74 -1.91
CA ALA A 69 -3.38 4.51 -2.86
C ALA A 69 -3.90 4.30 -4.30
N THR A 70 -5.00 3.55 -4.46
CA THR A 70 -5.65 3.32 -5.77
C THR A 70 -6.16 4.63 -6.36
N VAL A 71 -6.81 5.48 -5.55
CA VAL A 71 -7.28 6.81 -5.98
C VAL A 71 -6.11 7.71 -6.36
N VAL A 72 -5.05 7.75 -5.55
CA VAL A 72 -3.83 8.53 -5.85
C VAL A 72 -3.21 8.07 -7.16
N TYR A 73 -3.06 6.76 -7.37
CA TYR A 73 -2.54 6.25 -8.64
C TYR A 73 -3.42 6.64 -9.83
N ALA A 74 -4.75 6.58 -9.70
CA ALA A 74 -5.67 7.03 -10.75
C ALA A 74 -5.46 8.50 -11.14
N LEU A 75 -5.21 9.36 -10.15
CA LEU A 75 -4.92 10.77 -10.37
C LEU A 75 -3.55 10.96 -11.04
N LEU A 76 -2.53 10.24 -10.59
CA LEU A 76 -1.20 10.30 -11.20
C LEU A 76 -1.24 9.82 -12.66
N ASP A 77 -1.88 8.69 -12.93
CA ASP A 77 -2.03 8.15 -14.28
C ASP A 77 -2.69 9.17 -15.22
N ARG A 78 -3.64 9.95 -14.72
CA ARG A 78 -4.33 11.00 -15.49
C ARG A 78 -3.51 12.26 -15.73
N PHE A 79 -2.65 12.66 -14.80
CA PHE A 79 -2.07 14.01 -14.78
C PHE A 79 -0.54 14.06 -14.81
N VAL A 80 0.14 12.92 -14.66
CA VAL A 80 1.60 12.85 -14.52
C VAL A 80 2.18 12.00 -15.64
N ALA A 81 3.28 12.47 -16.24
CA ALA A 81 3.92 11.81 -17.37
C ALA A 81 4.52 10.43 -17.04
N ASP A 82 5.06 10.27 -15.82
CA ASP A 82 5.61 8.99 -15.31
C ASP A 82 4.88 8.61 -14.01
N PRO A 83 3.66 8.05 -14.10
CA PRO A 83 2.82 7.78 -12.94
C PRO A 83 3.40 6.68 -12.06
N ASP A 84 4.00 5.64 -12.64
CA ASP A 84 4.58 4.51 -11.90
C ASP A 84 5.75 4.93 -11.00
N ARG A 85 6.70 5.70 -11.55
CA ARG A 85 7.83 6.20 -10.78
C ARG A 85 7.37 7.16 -9.70
N THR A 86 6.46 8.07 -10.04
CA THR A 86 5.94 9.08 -9.11
C THR A 86 5.17 8.42 -7.97
N PHE A 87 4.31 7.46 -8.28
CA PHE A 87 3.57 6.70 -7.30
C PHE A 87 4.49 5.92 -6.37
N THR A 88 5.50 5.23 -6.92
CA THR A 88 6.46 4.47 -6.11
C THR A 88 7.21 5.37 -5.14
N LEU A 89 7.62 6.56 -5.58
CA LEU A 89 8.28 7.54 -4.72
C LEU A 89 7.33 8.06 -3.64
N LEU A 90 6.10 8.42 -4.00
CA LEU A 90 5.09 8.88 -3.05
C LEU A 90 4.75 7.79 -2.03
N ALA A 91 4.59 6.54 -2.47
CA ALA A 91 4.35 5.41 -1.58
C ALA A 91 5.52 5.21 -0.60
N ALA A 92 6.77 5.34 -1.05
CA ALA A 92 7.94 5.28 -0.17
C ALA A 92 7.96 6.42 0.85
N VAL A 93 7.63 7.65 0.45
CA VAL A 93 7.52 8.79 1.36
C VAL A 93 6.40 8.58 2.38
N VAL A 94 5.21 8.22 1.92
CA VAL A 94 4.04 7.96 2.79
C VAL A 94 4.31 6.80 3.74
N LEU A 95 5.00 5.75 3.31
CA LEU A 95 5.42 4.65 4.16
C LEU A 95 6.30 5.16 5.32
N VAL A 96 7.33 5.93 5.03
CA VAL A 96 8.21 6.50 6.07
C VAL A 96 7.41 7.41 7.01
N LEU A 97 6.51 8.23 6.47
CA LEU A 97 5.63 9.09 7.27
C LEU A 97 4.66 8.27 8.14
N SER A 98 4.17 7.13 7.65
CA SER A 98 3.24 6.26 8.38
C SER A 98 3.86 5.61 9.61
N TRP A 99 5.19 5.47 9.65
CA TRP A 99 5.91 4.97 10.82
C TRP A 99 6.08 6.01 11.93
N ILE A 100 5.83 7.29 11.64
CA ILE A 100 5.90 8.35 12.66
C ILE A 100 4.87 8.09 13.77
N PRO A 101 3.58 7.82 13.46
CA PRO A 101 2.62 7.38 14.46
C PRO A 101 3.06 6.15 15.26
N ASP A 102 3.63 5.14 14.60
CA ASP A 102 4.10 3.91 15.25
C ASP A 102 5.23 4.22 16.26
N ALA A 103 6.15 5.11 15.90
CA ALA A 103 7.27 5.48 16.76
C ALA A 103 6.88 6.43 17.90
N LEU A 104 5.96 7.36 17.66
CA LEU A 104 5.65 8.45 18.60
C LEU A 104 4.45 8.15 19.51
N PHE A 105 3.43 7.45 19.03
CA PHE A 105 2.18 7.24 19.78
C PHE A 105 2.07 5.86 20.40
N VAL A 106 2.47 4.78 19.69
CA VAL A 106 2.34 3.40 20.21
C VAL A 106 3.02 3.21 21.57
N PRO A 107 4.21 3.76 21.86
CA PRO A 107 4.83 3.61 23.19
C PRO A 107 4.01 4.18 24.34
N ALA A 108 3.13 5.15 24.08
CA ALA A 108 2.28 5.79 25.09
C ALA A 108 0.89 5.13 25.20
N MET A 109 0.59 4.15 24.34
CA MET A 109 -0.70 3.47 24.33
C MET A 109 -0.79 2.33 25.35
N PRO A 110 -2.00 2.01 25.86
CA PRO A 110 -2.23 0.77 26.59
C PRO A 110 -1.77 -0.45 25.76
N GLY A 111 -0.99 -1.34 26.37
CA GLY A 111 -0.42 -2.50 25.66
C GLY A 111 0.73 -2.16 24.70
N GLY A 112 1.13 -0.89 24.61
CA GLY A 112 2.22 -0.41 23.76
C GLY A 112 3.56 -1.07 24.09
N THR A 113 4.20 -1.63 23.06
CA THR A 113 5.56 -2.18 23.17
C THR A 113 6.35 -1.85 21.91
N ALA A 114 7.68 -1.84 22.01
CA ALA A 114 8.55 -1.66 20.84
C ALA A 114 8.31 -2.75 19.78
N ALA A 115 8.08 -4.00 20.21
CA ALA A 115 7.75 -5.10 19.31
C ALA A 115 6.42 -4.85 18.57
N GLY A 116 5.37 -4.41 19.28
CA GLY A 116 4.09 -4.05 18.66
C GLY A 116 4.21 -2.91 17.66
N ALA A 117 4.98 -1.86 17.98
CA ALA A 117 5.25 -0.76 17.07
C ALA A 117 5.98 -1.22 15.80
N ILE A 118 7.00 -2.07 15.93
CA ILE A 118 7.73 -2.66 14.79
C ILE A 118 6.82 -3.54 13.95
N THR A 119 5.94 -4.32 14.57
CA THR A 119 4.95 -5.16 13.86
C THR A 119 3.98 -4.29 13.04
N LEU A 120 3.45 -3.20 13.60
CA LEU A 120 2.60 -2.26 12.87
C LEU A 120 3.36 -1.60 11.72
N ALA A 121 4.60 -1.16 11.95
CA ALA A 121 5.46 -0.60 10.89
C ALA A 121 5.69 -1.60 9.74
N ALA A 122 5.85 -2.89 10.06
CA ALA A 122 5.96 -3.95 9.05
C ALA A 122 4.66 -4.17 8.27
N MET A 123 3.49 -4.03 8.89
CA MET A 123 2.19 -4.07 8.18
C MET A 123 2.02 -2.88 7.22
N HIS A 124 2.51 -1.69 7.58
CA HIS A 124 2.55 -0.56 6.65
C HIS A 124 3.42 -0.86 5.43
N LEU A 125 4.60 -1.46 5.65
CA LEU A 125 5.51 -1.85 4.56
C LEU A 125 4.88 -2.87 3.62
N THR A 126 4.26 -3.93 4.15
CA THR A 126 3.61 -4.95 3.31
C THR A 126 2.43 -4.36 2.54
N THR A 127 1.62 -3.51 3.17
CA THR A 127 0.52 -2.78 2.52
C THR A 127 1.03 -1.92 1.36
N ALA A 128 2.07 -1.13 1.59
CA ALA A 128 2.68 -0.28 0.55
C ALA A 128 3.27 -1.12 -0.59
N ALA A 129 3.96 -2.22 -0.26
CA ALA A 129 4.54 -3.12 -1.26
C ALA A 129 3.46 -3.77 -2.14
N VAL A 130 2.38 -4.27 -1.54
CA VAL A 130 1.24 -4.84 -2.27
C VAL A 130 0.58 -3.79 -3.16
N ALA A 131 0.35 -2.58 -2.66
CA ALA A 131 -0.24 -1.50 -3.45
C ALA A 131 0.64 -1.13 -4.66
N VAL A 132 1.96 -0.98 -4.47
CA VAL A 132 2.91 -0.69 -5.55
C VAL A 132 2.94 -1.82 -6.58
N ALA A 133 3.00 -3.08 -6.14
CA ALA A 133 3.00 -4.23 -7.04
C ALA A 133 1.69 -4.34 -7.83
N ALA A 134 0.54 -4.14 -7.20
CA ALA A 134 -0.75 -4.29 -7.85
C ALA A 134 -1.07 -3.17 -8.84
N LEU A 135 -0.69 -1.93 -8.53
CA LEU A 135 -1.14 -0.76 -9.27
C LEU A 135 -0.18 -0.39 -10.41
N THR A 136 1.14 -0.55 -10.21
CA THR A 136 2.15 -0.18 -11.22
C THR A 136 2.32 -1.23 -12.31
N SER A 137 2.72 -0.80 -13.51
CA SER A 137 2.87 -1.68 -14.68
C SER A 137 4.00 -2.70 -14.55
N ARG A 138 4.96 -2.48 -13.63
CA ARG A 138 6.12 -3.38 -13.41
C ARG A 138 5.77 -4.77 -12.90
N PHE A 139 4.60 -4.94 -12.26
CA PHE A 139 4.21 -6.22 -11.64
C PHE A 139 2.74 -6.64 -11.92
N GLY A 140 1.94 -5.78 -12.58
CA GLY A 140 0.51 -6.01 -12.79
C GLY A 140 0.12 -7.19 -13.70
N SER A 141 1.05 -7.77 -14.46
CA SER A 141 0.82 -9.01 -15.22
C SER A 141 0.93 -10.28 -14.37
N ALA A 142 1.87 -10.32 -13.41
CA ALA A 142 2.16 -11.54 -12.64
C ALA A 142 1.16 -11.86 -11.52
N MET A 143 0.33 -10.90 -11.09
CA MET A 143 -0.62 -11.09 -9.99
C MET A 143 -2.07 -11.32 -10.44
N LEU A 144 -2.35 -11.20 -11.74
CA LEU A 144 -3.70 -11.37 -12.31
C LEU A 144 -3.80 -12.56 -13.29
N GLU A 145 -2.69 -13.25 -13.55
CA GLU A 145 -2.60 -14.56 -14.20
C GLU A 145 -2.71 -15.68 -13.16
#